data_AF-F3Y977-F1
#
_entry.id   AF-F3Y977-F1
#
_cell.length_a   1.000
_cell.length_b   1.000
_cell.length_c   1.000
_cell.angle_alpha   90.00
_cell.angle_beta   90.00
_cell.angle_gamma   90.00
#
_symmetry.space_group_name_H-M   'P 1'
#
loop_
_entity.id
_entity.type
_entity.pdbx_description
1 polymer ?
#
loop_
_entity_poly.entity_id
_entity_poly.type
_entity_poly.pdbx_seq_one_letter_code
_entity_poly.pdbx_strand_id
1 'polypeptide(L)' 'MKETEESQNFVRLDELHHERTYALDDYLGSLREAGFKDIAVYSDFLDVYPSEKSKRWFFVCQK' A
#
# COMPACT_ATOMS: atom_id res chain seq x y z
N MET A 1 5.90 40.93 -25.41
CA MET A 1 5.32 39.82 -24.63
C MET A 1 6.42 39.37 -23.70
N LYS A 2 6.35 39.73 -22.42
CA LYS A 2 7.34 39.30 -21.43
C LYS A 2 6.98 37.90 -20.99
N GLU A 3 7.93 36.99 -21.12
CA GLU A 3 7.91 35.66 -20.51
C GLU A 3 7.55 35.84 -19.03
N THR A 4 6.44 35.22 -18.62
CA THR A 4 6.03 35.18 -17.21
C THR A 4 7.04 34.34 -16.47
N GLU A 5 7.89 35.00 -15.68
CA GLU A 5 8.67 34.43 -14.61
C GLU A 5 7.81 33.38 -13.88
N GLU A 6 8.25 32.11 -13.88
CA GLU A 6 7.68 31.09 -13.02
C GLU A 6 7.69 31.65 -11.59
N SER A 7 6.51 32.03 -11.12
CA SER A 7 6.35 32.67 -9.83
C SER A 7 6.94 31.76 -8.76
N GLN A 8 8.07 32.13 -8.16
CA GLN A 8 8.68 31.51 -6.98
C GLN A 8 7.84 31.72 -5.70
N ASN A 9 6.51 31.74 -5.85
CA ASN A 9 5.60 31.97 -4.76
C ASN A 9 5.24 30.63 -4.11
N PHE A 10 5.25 30.61 -2.78
CA PHE A 10 4.77 29.46 -2.02
C PHE A 10 3.28 29.25 -2.30
N VAL A 11 2.91 28.02 -2.67
CA VAL A 11 1.52 27.58 -2.81
C VAL A 11 1.25 26.60 -1.67
N ARG A 12 0.28 26.95 -0.81
CA ARG A 12 -0.22 26.02 0.21
C ARG A 12 -1.14 25.00 -0.45
N LEU A 13 -0.89 23.73 -0.20
CA LEU A 13 -1.77 22.62 -0.55
C LEU A 13 -2.17 21.91 0.75
N ASP A 14 -3.47 21.75 0.96
CA ASP A 14 -4.02 21.05 2.12
C ASP A 14 -4.65 19.73 1.65
N GLU A 15 -4.21 18.61 2.23
CA GLU A 15 -4.70 17.27 1.93
C GLU A 15 -5.14 16.55 3.21
N LEU A 16 -6.19 15.75 3.13
CA LEU A 16 -6.67 14.89 4.21
C LEU A 16 -6.82 13.46 3.70
N HIS A 17 -6.02 12.55 4.23
CA HIS A 17 -6.02 11.13 3.84
C HIS A 17 -6.53 10.24 4.98
N HIS A 18 -7.32 9.24 4.61
CA HIS A 18 -7.86 8.24 5.53
C HIS A 18 -7.40 6.86 5.10
N GLU A 19 -6.66 6.17 5.97
CA GLU A 19 -6.15 4.83 5.73
C GLU A 19 -6.67 3.87 6.80
N ARG A 20 -6.83 2.60 6.41
CA ARG A 20 -7.20 1.52 7.33
C ARG A 20 -6.52 0.23 6.88
N THR A 21 -6.05 -0.53 7.86
CA THR A 21 -5.59 -1.91 7.64
C THR A 21 -6.30 -2.85 8.61
N TYR A 22 -6.05 -4.16 8.44
CA TYR A 22 -6.67 -5.26 9.16
C TYR A 22 -5.61 -6.27 9.61
N ALA A 23 -6.02 -7.25 10.41
CA ALA A 23 -5.13 -8.35 10.75
C ALA A 23 -4.81 -9.16 9.48
N LEU A 24 -3.64 -9.80 9.46
CA LEU A 24 -3.20 -10.55 8.29
C LEU A 24 -4.21 -11.67 7.93
N ASP A 25 -4.77 -12.34 8.95
CA ASP A 25 -5.76 -13.39 8.76
C ASP A 25 -7.06 -12.90 8.12
N ASP A 26 -7.46 -11.64 8.38
CA ASP A 26 -8.66 -11.05 7.76
C ASP A 26 -8.47 -10.90 6.24
N TYR A 27 -7.28 -10.46 5.82
CA TYR A 27 -6.93 -10.38 4.39
C TYR A 27 -6.85 -11.77 3.76
N LEU A 28 -6.19 -12.73 4.42
CA LEU A 28 -6.08 -14.10 3.92
C LEU A 28 -7.45 -14.78 3.79
N GLY A 29 -8.36 -14.57 4.75
CA GLY A 29 -9.74 -15.04 4.67
C GLY A 29 -10.48 -14.43 3.47
N SER A 30 -10.43 -13.11 3.35
CA SER A 30 -11.10 -12.37 2.26
C SER A 30 -10.59 -12.79 0.87
N LEU A 31 -9.28 -13.01 0.72
CA LEU A 31 -8.68 -13.46 -0.54
C LEU A 31 -9.16 -14.86 -0.93
N ARG A 32 -9.24 -15.79 0.04
CA ARG A 32 -9.77 -17.13 -0.21
C ARG A 32 -11.25 -17.10 -0.57
N GLU A 33 -12.06 -16.29 0.11
CA GLU A 33 -13.49 -16.11 -0.18
C GLU A 33 -13.69 -15.53 -1.58
N ALA A 34 -12.84 -14.59 -2.01
CA ALA A 34 -12.83 -14.04 -3.36
C ALA A 34 -12.39 -15.05 -4.45
N GLY A 35 -11.97 -16.27 -4.05
CA GLY A 35 -11.61 -17.36 -4.95
C GLY A 35 -10.14 -17.42 -5.35
N PHE A 36 -9.27 -16.64 -4.70
CA PHE A 36 -7.83 -16.74 -4.94
C PHE A 36 -7.24 -18.01 -4.29
N LYS A 37 -6.25 -18.56 -4.97
CA LYS A 37 -5.45 -19.73 -4.61
C LYS A 37 -3.98 -19.34 -4.59
N ASP A 38 -3.14 -20.21 -4.01
CA ASP A 38 -1.69 -20.03 -3.94
C ASP A 38 -1.27 -18.64 -3.42
N ILE A 39 -1.88 -18.23 -2.31
CA ILE A 39 -1.64 -16.92 -1.69
C ILE A 39 -0.29 -16.95 -0.95
N ALA A 40 0.67 -16.16 -1.43
CA ALA A 40 1.93 -15.91 -0.75
C ALA A 40 1.96 -14.49 -0.18
N VAL A 41 2.54 -14.36 1.02
CA VAL A 41 2.69 -13.07 1.70
C VAL A 41 4.16 -12.82 1.99
N TYR A 42 4.62 -11.63 1.62
CA TYR A 42 6.00 -11.18 1.80
C TYR A 42 6.02 -9.87 2.58
N SER A 43 7.16 -9.52 3.17
CA SER A 43 7.30 -8.29 3.95
C SER A 43 8.49 -7.44 3.57
N ASP A 44 8.31 -6.12 3.68
CA ASP A 44 9.38 -5.12 3.64
C ASP A 44 10.33 -5.24 2.44
N PHE A 45 9.77 -5.59 1.27
CA PHE A 45 10.49 -5.79 -0.01
C PHE A 45 11.47 -6.97 -0.01
N LEU A 46 11.28 -7.94 0.88
CA LEU A 46 12.06 -9.17 0.97
C LEU A 46 11.16 -10.37 0.77
N ASP A 47 11.71 -11.45 0.21
CA ASP A 47 11.02 -12.73 0.02
C ASP A 47 10.91 -13.53 1.34
N VAL A 48 10.44 -12.87 2.40
CA VAL A 48 10.27 -13.45 3.74
C VAL A 48 8.86 -13.20 4.25
N TYR A 49 8.34 -14.16 5.02
CA TYR A 49 7.03 -14.03 5.65
C TYR A 49 7.03 -12.90 6.69
N PRO A 50 5.93 -12.13 6.82
CA PRO A 50 5.87 -11.05 7.80
C PRO A 50 6.11 -11.49 9.24
N SER A 51 6.81 -10.65 9.99
CA SER A 51 6.98 -10.76 11.44
C SER A 51 6.17 -9.68 12.16
N GLU A 52 6.13 -9.72 13.49
CA GLU A 52 5.53 -8.67 14.32
C GLU A 52 6.15 -7.27 14.09
N LYS A 53 7.37 -7.20 13.54
CA LYS A 53 8.07 -5.93 13.27
C LYS A 53 7.90 -5.45 11.83
N SER A 54 7.26 -6.24 10.97
CA SER A 54 7.10 -5.91 9.56
C SER A 54 6.17 -4.72 9.37
N LYS A 55 6.55 -3.78 8.48
CA LYS A 55 5.79 -2.52 8.29
C LYS A 55 4.93 -2.53 7.04
N ARG A 56 5.31 -3.32 6.03
CA ARG A 56 4.56 -3.43 4.78
C ARG A 56 4.47 -4.89 4.35
N TRP A 57 3.26 -5.31 4.00
CA TRP A 57 2.99 -6.62 3.44
C TRP A 57 2.75 -6.54 1.94
N PHE A 58 3.19 -7.57 1.24
CA PHE A 58 2.96 -7.76 -0.19
C PHE A 58 2.24 -9.08 -0.37
N PHE A 59 1.16 -9.07 -1.15
CA PHE A 59 0.35 -10.24 -1.43
C PHE A 59 0.54 -10.65 -2.88
N VAL A 60 0.87 -11.92 -3.11
CA VAL A 60 0.91 -12.53 -4.43
C VAL A 60 -0.17 -13.59 -4.47
N CYS A 61 -1.13 -13.46 -5.38
CA CYS A 61 -2.32 -14.29 -5.44
C CYS A 61 -2.56 -14.78 -6.87
N GLN A 62 -2.99 -16.04 -7.03
CA GLN A 62 -3.39 -16.62 -8.31
C GLN A 62 -4.89 -16.97 -8.27
N LYS A 63 -5.58 -16.89 -9.41
CA LYS A 63 -7.01 -17.25 -9.51
C LYS A 63 -7.20 -18.71 -9.94
#